data_AF-A0A838PZ54-F1
#
_entry.id   AF-A0A838PZ54-F1
#
_cell.length_a   1.000
_cell.length_b   1.000
_cell.length_c   1.000
_cell.angle_alpha   90.00
_cell.angle_beta   90.00
_cell.angle_gamma   90.00
#
_symmetry.space_group_name_H-M   'P 1'
#
loop_
_entity.id
_entity.type
_entity.pdbx_description
1 polymer ?
#
loop_
_entity_poly.entity_id
_entity_poly.type
_entity_poly.pdbx_seq_one_letter_code
_entity_poly.pdbx_strand_id
1 'polypeptide(L)'
;MSRSARAALLSIVVLLSLVPPVGAAQRPGQSHDFKRIPLRGPEGQRIDAHLMPRLADPGRLTVMVQMQGAPVAVRQGKAQRRGQELSQRQRAAVRRNLRARQNRITDDIADLGGDVVSKVQDAYNGVKVNIRASKIARLADLANVRAVREVQKFRPSNAQSVPFLGTPGVWEDLGLTGRNVKVGIIDTGIDYEHANFGGPGTVEAFENNDSTVIEPGSFPTAKVVGGYDFVGDDYDASSDDPAALTPQPDPDPLDCNGHGSHVGGTAGGLGVLADGSTYDGPYDESTHDNEFRVGPGVAPEADLYALRVFGCEGSTDVTVEAIDWAVENDLDVINMSL
;
A
#
# COMPACT_ATOMS: atom_id res chain seq x y z
N MET A 1 -35.29 -67.75 -29.57
CA MET A 1 -34.60 -66.56 -29.04
C MET A 1 -33.27 -66.39 -29.78
N SER A 2 -33.02 -65.15 -30.22
CA SER A 2 -31.79 -64.57 -30.76
C SER A 2 -31.17 -65.16 -32.04
N ARG A 3 -31.15 -64.36 -33.12
CA ARG A 3 -29.94 -63.78 -33.75
C ARG A 3 -30.25 -63.39 -35.19
N SER A 4 -30.61 -62.12 -35.40
CA SER A 4 -30.53 -61.46 -36.69
C SER A 4 -29.23 -60.63 -36.72
N ALA A 5 -28.22 -61.16 -37.40
CA ALA A 5 -27.10 -60.38 -37.88
C ALA A 5 -27.48 -59.79 -39.24
N ARG A 6 -27.31 -58.48 -39.42
CA ARG A 6 -26.89 -57.85 -40.68
C ARG A 6 -26.43 -56.42 -40.40
N ALA A 7 -25.22 -56.16 -40.89
CA ALA A 7 -24.47 -54.94 -40.75
C ALA A 7 -25.15 -53.76 -41.44
N ALA A 8 -25.02 -52.57 -40.84
CA ALA A 8 -25.13 -51.30 -41.53
C ALA A 8 -24.05 -50.38 -40.96
N LEU A 9 -23.21 -49.85 -41.87
CA LEU A 9 -22.19 -48.85 -41.60
C LEU A 9 -22.81 -47.64 -40.89
N LEU A 10 -22.14 -47.13 -39.85
CA LEU A 10 -22.30 -45.73 -39.47
C LEU A 10 -20.94 -45.04 -39.41
N SER A 11 -20.86 -44.00 -40.22
CA SER A 11 -19.75 -43.09 -40.44
C SER A 11 -19.29 -42.44 -39.14
N ILE A 12 -17.98 -42.48 -38.88
CA ILE A 12 -17.34 -41.64 -37.87
C ILE A 12 -17.28 -40.23 -38.43
N VAL A 13 -18.15 -39.34 -37.95
CA VAL A 13 -18.00 -37.89 -38.12
C VAL A 13 -17.02 -37.42 -37.05
N VAL A 14 -15.75 -37.24 -37.43
CA VAL A 14 -14.79 -36.48 -36.63
C VAL A 14 -15.17 -35.00 -36.79
N LEU A 15 -15.89 -34.45 -35.81
CA LEU A 15 -16.03 -32.99 -35.66
C LEU A 15 -14.70 -32.45 -35.15
N LEU A 16 -13.81 -32.10 -36.08
CA LEU A 16 -12.66 -31.25 -35.82
C LEU A 16 -13.20 -29.84 -35.54
N SER A 17 -13.44 -29.50 -34.28
CA SER A 17 -13.69 -28.12 -33.89
C SER A 17 -12.38 -27.34 -34.05
N LEU A 18 -12.22 -26.68 -35.21
CA LEU A 18 -11.25 -25.61 -35.37
C LEU A 18 -11.61 -24.50 -34.37
N VAL A 19 -10.89 -24.43 -33.26
CA VAL A 19 -10.81 -23.21 -32.47
C VAL A 19 -9.95 -22.25 -33.29
N PRO A 20 -10.49 -21.14 -33.83
CA PRO A 20 -9.63 -20.15 -34.47
C PRO A 20 -8.65 -19.65 -33.40
N PRO A 21 -7.35 -19.48 -33.72
CA PRO A 21 -6.42 -18.84 -32.80
C PRO A 21 -7.04 -17.49 -32.45
N VAL A 22 -7.37 -17.31 -31.17
CA VAL A 22 -7.79 -16.02 -30.64
C VAL A 22 -6.71 -15.05 -31.06
N GLY A 23 -7.09 -14.16 -31.99
CA GLY A 23 -6.17 -13.23 -32.60
C GLY A 23 -5.45 -12.49 -31.50
N ALA A 24 -4.12 -12.42 -31.62
CA ALA A 24 -3.35 -11.41 -30.92
C ALA A 24 -4.03 -10.07 -31.20
N ALA A 25 -4.78 -9.57 -30.21
CA ALA A 25 -5.36 -8.25 -30.28
C ALA A 25 -4.20 -7.30 -30.54
N GLN A 26 -4.17 -6.72 -31.74
CA GLN A 26 -3.27 -5.62 -32.06
C GLN A 26 -3.49 -4.58 -30.99
N ARG A 27 -2.50 -4.42 -30.08
CA ARG A 27 -2.50 -3.33 -29.11
C ARG A 27 -2.64 -2.04 -29.92
N PRO A 28 -3.71 -1.26 -29.75
CA PRO A 28 -3.76 0.06 -30.34
C PRO A 28 -2.55 0.82 -29.80
N GLY A 29 -1.73 1.35 -30.70
CA GLY A 29 -0.60 2.22 -30.40
C GLY A 29 -1.06 3.56 -29.82
N GLN A 30 -1.74 3.53 -28.67
CA GLN A 30 -1.90 4.67 -27.81
C GLN A 30 -0.87 4.48 -26.71
N SER A 31 0.19 5.30 -26.72
CA SER A 31 0.84 5.56 -25.45
C SER A 31 -0.28 6.04 -24.53
N HIS A 32 -0.54 5.30 -23.46
CA HIS A 32 -1.24 5.85 -22.31
C HIS A 32 -0.27 6.86 -21.69
N ASP A 33 -0.06 7.96 -22.42
CA ASP A 33 0.53 9.16 -21.87
C ASP A 33 -0.32 9.48 -20.64
N PHE A 34 0.32 9.55 -19.48
CA PHE A 34 -0.23 10.26 -18.35
C PHE A 34 -0.57 11.67 -18.83
N LYS A 35 -1.82 11.87 -19.25
CA LYS A 35 -2.34 13.18 -19.55
C LYS A 35 -2.38 13.88 -18.22
N ARG A 36 -1.58 14.94 -18.10
CA ARG A 36 -1.67 15.84 -16.96
C ARG A 36 -3.12 16.25 -16.83
N ILE A 37 -3.80 15.78 -15.79
CA ILE A 37 -5.08 16.35 -15.40
C ILE A 37 -4.76 17.81 -15.07
N PRO A 38 -5.33 18.79 -15.80
CA PRO A 38 -5.16 20.18 -15.42
C PRO A 38 -5.75 20.30 -14.02
N LEU A 39 -4.89 20.55 -13.02
CA LEU A 39 -5.36 21.06 -11.74
C LEU A 39 -6.16 22.31 -12.08
N ARG A 40 -7.50 22.24 -11.89
CA ARG A 40 -8.45 23.28 -12.27
C ARG A 40 -8.06 24.58 -11.58
N GLY A 41 -7.31 25.40 -12.29
CA GLY A 41 -7.12 26.81 -12.04
C GLY A 41 -7.13 27.49 -13.41
N PRO A 42 -7.82 28.62 -13.59
CA PRO A 42 -7.82 29.34 -14.85
C PRO A 42 -6.37 29.57 -15.32
N GLU A 43 -6.14 29.40 -16.63
CA GLU A 43 -4.85 29.72 -17.23
C GLU A 43 -4.46 31.15 -16.84
N GLY A 44 -3.28 31.30 -16.21
CA GLY A 44 -2.81 32.59 -15.68
C GLY A 44 -2.92 32.75 -14.15
N GLN A 45 -3.64 31.88 -13.43
CA GLN A 45 -3.66 31.96 -11.96
C GLN A 45 -2.33 31.43 -11.37
N ARG A 46 -1.51 32.38 -10.90
CA ARG A 46 -0.20 32.09 -10.28
C ARG A 46 -0.32 31.56 -8.85
N ILE A 47 -1.50 31.58 -8.23
CA ILE A 47 -1.72 31.05 -6.88
C ILE A 47 -2.78 29.96 -6.97
N ASP A 48 -2.56 28.85 -6.28
CA ASP A 48 -3.53 27.76 -6.21
C ASP A 48 -4.87 28.21 -5.62
N ALA A 49 -5.98 27.76 -6.20
CA ALA A 49 -7.31 28.09 -5.71
C ALA A 49 -7.53 27.58 -4.27
N HIS A 50 -6.93 26.44 -3.90
CA HIS A 50 -7.03 25.87 -2.55
C HIS A 50 -6.36 26.75 -1.47
N LEU A 51 -5.43 27.62 -1.87
CA LEU A 51 -4.83 28.59 -0.95
C LEU A 51 -5.76 29.77 -0.65
N MET A 52 -6.71 30.10 -1.53
CA MET A 52 -7.50 31.34 -1.44
C MET A 52 -8.22 31.52 -0.10
N PRO A 53 -8.91 30.50 0.47
CA PRO A 53 -9.54 30.65 1.78
C PRO A 53 -8.55 30.91 2.91
N ARG A 54 -7.31 30.40 2.78
CA ARG A 54 -6.25 30.54 3.79
C ARG A 54 -5.44 31.83 3.66
N LEU A 55 -5.59 32.58 2.56
CA LEU A 55 -4.89 33.87 2.40
C LEU A 55 -5.41 34.95 3.37
N ALA A 56 -6.62 34.79 3.89
CA ALA A 56 -7.22 35.66 4.89
C ALA A 56 -6.71 35.37 6.33
N ASP A 57 -6.07 34.24 6.55
CA ASP A 57 -5.51 33.85 7.85
C ASP A 57 -4.22 34.63 8.14
N PRO A 58 -4.04 35.24 9.33
CA PRO A 58 -2.80 35.91 9.72
C PRO A 58 -1.59 34.96 9.86
N GLY A 59 -1.81 33.65 9.88
CA GLY A 59 -0.82 32.62 10.08
C GLY A 59 0.23 32.47 8.98
N ARG A 60 1.19 31.58 9.25
CA ARG A 60 2.20 31.17 8.27
C ARG A 60 1.72 29.91 7.54
N LEU A 61 1.99 29.85 6.24
CA LEU A 61 1.69 28.72 5.37
C LEU A 61 2.98 28.19 4.75
N THR A 62 3.05 26.87 4.62
CA THR A 62 4.09 26.21 3.84
C THR A 62 3.58 26.00 2.42
N VAL A 63 4.24 26.65 1.46
CA VAL A 63 3.89 26.61 0.04
C VAL A 63 5.05 26.10 -0.80
N MET A 64 4.73 25.58 -1.98
CA MET A 64 5.69 25.20 -2.99
C MET A 64 5.69 26.25 -4.11
N VAL A 65 6.74 27.05 -4.18
CA VAL A 65 6.96 28.03 -5.25
C VAL A 65 7.46 27.28 -6.49
N GLN A 66 6.59 27.10 -7.47
CA GLN A 66 6.93 26.54 -8.77
C GLN A 66 7.75 27.54 -9.56
N MET A 67 8.95 27.16 -9.97
CA MET A 67 9.81 28.00 -10.79
C MET A 67 9.59 27.75 -12.28
N GLN A 68 9.90 28.75 -13.10
CA GLN A 68 9.98 28.60 -14.55
C GLN A 68 11.11 27.63 -14.93
N GLY A 69 10.88 26.88 -16.01
CA GLY A 69 11.82 25.88 -16.53
C GLY A 69 11.42 24.44 -16.18
N ALA A 70 11.64 23.53 -17.13
CA ALA A 70 11.30 22.12 -16.96
C ALA A 70 12.26 21.42 -15.97
N PRO A 71 11.73 20.65 -14.99
CA PRO A 71 12.55 19.82 -14.10
C PRO A 71 13.23 18.67 -14.87
N VAL A 72 14.16 17.97 -14.22
CA VAL A 72 14.97 16.91 -14.86
C VAL A 72 14.07 15.83 -15.46
N ALA A 73 13.07 15.34 -14.72
CA ALA A 73 12.16 14.28 -15.16
C ALA A 73 11.39 14.67 -16.43
N VAL A 74 10.91 15.91 -16.54
CA VAL A 74 10.22 16.39 -17.75
C VAL A 74 11.17 16.46 -18.94
N ARG A 75 12.43 16.87 -18.73
CA ARG A 75 13.43 16.89 -19.81
C ARG A 75 13.81 15.47 -20.24
N GLN A 76 13.98 14.56 -19.29
CA GLN A 76 14.22 13.14 -19.54
C GLN A 76 13.06 12.53 -20.34
N GLY A 77 11.81 12.73 -19.91
CA GLY A 77 10.64 12.21 -20.63
C GLY A 77 10.52 12.77 -22.05
N LYS A 78 10.86 14.05 -22.27
CA LYS A 78 10.92 14.64 -23.62
C LYS A 78 12.04 14.05 -24.48
N ALA A 79 13.19 13.72 -23.89
CA ALA A 79 14.29 13.05 -24.60
C ALA A 79 13.89 11.62 -24.96
N GLN A 80 13.28 10.87 -24.04
CA GLN A 80 12.83 9.49 -24.24
C GLN A 80 11.82 9.39 -25.39
N ARG A 81 10.87 10.32 -25.48
CA ARG A 81 9.93 10.41 -26.62
C ARG A 81 10.60 10.61 -27.98
N ARG A 82 11.86 11.02 -28.01
CA ARG A 82 12.68 11.20 -29.22
C ARG A 82 13.69 10.06 -29.40
N GLY A 83 13.57 8.97 -28.65
CA GLY A 83 14.55 7.86 -28.66
C GLY A 83 15.90 8.23 -28.04
N GLN A 84 15.94 9.25 -27.17
CA GLN A 84 17.16 9.73 -26.53
C GLN A 84 17.09 9.59 -25.00
N GLU A 85 18.25 9.55 -24.35
CA GLU A 85 18.36 9.59 -22.89
C GLU A 85 19.33 10.68 -22.44
N LEU A 86 19.01 11.39 -21.36
CA LEU A 86 19.95 12.31 -20.75
C LEU A 86 20.99 11.54 -19.95
N SER A 87 22.26 11.75 -20.29
CA SER A 87 23.40 11.29 -19.49
C SER A 87 23.39 11.89 -18.09
N GLN A 88 24.08 11.25 -17.15
CA GLN A 88 24.26 11.77 -15.78
C GLN A 88 24.83 13.20 -15.77
N ARG A 89 25.79 13.49 -16.67
CA ARG A 89 26.38 14.84 -16.84
C ARG A 89 25.34 15.87 -17.27
N GLN A 90 24.46 15.53 -18.22
CA GLN A 90 23.37 16.40 -18.67
C GLN A 90 22.34 16.63 -17.55
N ARG A 91 21.94 15.58 -16.82
CA ARG A 91 21.02 15.70 -15.66
C ARG A 91 21.62 16.62 -14.60
N ALA A 92 22.90 16.44 -14.25
CA ALA A 92 23.60 17.29 -13.30
C ALA A 92 23.69 18.77 -13.76
N ALA A 93 23.94 19.00 -15.06
CA ALA A 93 23.96 20.36 -15.62
C ALA A 93 22.59 21.04 -15.52
N VAL A 94 21.50 20.30 -15.80
CA VAL A 94 20.12 20.79 -15.60
C VAL A 94 19.89 21.16 -14.14
N ARG A 95 20.21 20.26 -13.19
CA ARG A 95 20.03 20.54 -11.75
C ARG A 95 20.78 21.80 -11.31
N ARG A 96 22.05 21.93 -11.71
CA ARG A 96 22.87 23.12 -11.39
C ARG A 96 22.23 24.40 -11.95
N ASN A 97 21.75 24.39 -13.19
CA ASN A 97 21.11 25.54 -13.79
C ASN A 97 19.82 25.94 -13.06
N LEU A 98 18.96 24.96 -12.74
CA LEU A 98 17.72 25.21 -12.01
C LEU A 98 17.99 25.72 -10.59
N ARG A 99 18.95 25.13 -9.88
CA ARG A 99 19.35 25.56 -8.54
C ARG A 99 19.91 26.98 -8.53
N ALA A 100 20.73 27.34 -9.52
CA ALA A 100 21.23 28.71 -9.66
C ALA A 100 20.09 29.72 -9.85
N ARG A 101 19.06 29.40 -10.64
CA ARG A 101 17.86 30.24 -10.79
C ARG A 101 17.04 30.34 -9.49
N GLN A 102 16.91 29.24 -8.77
CA GLN A 102 16.23 29.21 -7.46
C GLN A 102 17.00 29.97 -6.38
N ASN A 103 18.33 30.07 -6.48
CA ASN A 103 19.13 30.83 -5.53
C ASN A 103 18.91 32.34 -5.66
N ARG A 104 18.67 32.83 -6.88
CA ARG A 104 18.45 34.27 -7.15
C ARG A 104 17.22 34.87 -6.49
N ILE A 105 16.24 34.06 -6.08
CA ILE A 105 15.02 34.55 -5.41
C ILE A 105 15.06 34.32 -3.90
N THR A 106 16.15 33.80 -3.33
CA THR A 106 16.22 33.45 -1.91
C THR A 106 16.16 34.69 -1.03
N ASP A 107 16.89 35.73 -1.41
CA ASP A 107 16.94 37.00 -0.67
C ASP A 107 15.59 37.73 -0.79
N ASP A 108 14.99 37.77 -1.99
CA ASP A 108 13.64 38.30 -2.18
C ASP A 108 12.59 37.58 -1.30
N ILE A 109 12.72 36.26 -1.12
CA ILE A 109 11.85 35.48 -0.22
C ILE A 109 12.06 35.89 1.24
N ALA A 110 13.32 36.05 1.65
CA ALA A 110 13.68 36.45 3.01
C ALA A 110 13.20 37.87 3.32
N ASP A 111 13.31 38.81 2.37
CA ASP A 111 12.82 40.19 2.48
C ASP A 111 11.29 40.25 2.65
N LEU A 112 10.57 39.27 2.10
CA LEU A 112 9.13 39.12 2.33
C LEU A 112 8.80 38.46 3.69
N GLY A 113 9.82 38.09 4.49
CA GLY A 113 9.68 37.38 5.76
C GLY A 113 9.39 35.88 5.62
N GLY A 114 9.78 35.31 4.48
CA GLY A 114 9.67 33.88 4.18
C GLY A 114 10.96 33.12 4.49
N ASP A 115 10.81 31.89 4.98
CA ASP A 115 11.92 30.98 5.21
C ASP A 115 11.96 29.93 4.10
N VAL A 116 13.09 29.80 3.42
CA VAL A 116 13.29 28.72 2.46
C VAL A 116 13.55 27.41 3.22
N VAL A 117 12.63 26.46 3.08
CA VAL A 117 12.68 25.15 3.74
C VAL A 117 13.48 24.15 2.91
N SER A 118 13.23 24.10 1.59
CA SER A 118 13.96 23.18 0.70
C SER A 118 13.85 23.57 -0.77
N LYS A 119 14.71 23.01 -1.63
CA LYS A 119 14.74 23.25 -3.08
C LYS A 119 14.84 21.93 -3.83
N VAL A 120 13.94 21.70 -4.77
CA VAL A 120 13.86 20.48 -5.60
C VAL A 120 14.01 20.80 -7.09
N GLN A 121 14.60 19.89 -7.87
CA GLN A 121 14.84 20.08 -9.32
C GLN A 121 14.48 18.86 -10.18
N ASP A 122 14.41 17.65 -9.61
CA ASP A 122 14.31 16.41 -10.38
C ASP A 122 12.88 16.10 -10.83
N ALA A 123 11.97 15.83 -9.88
CA ALA A 123 10.55 15.61 -10.17
C ALA A 123 9.79 16.93 -10.34
N TYR A 124 10.17 17.93 -9.55
CA TYR A 124 9.55 19.24 -9.51
C TYR A 124 10.62 20.32 -9.49
N ASN A 125 10.41 21.44 -10.19
CA ASN A 125 11.29 22.60 -10.15
C ASN A 125 10.66 23.62 -9.20
N GLY A 126 11.03 23.57 -7.92
CA GLY A 126 10.40 24.43 -6.93
C GLY A 126 11.21 24.67 -5.66
N VAL A 127 10.76 25.70 -4.93
CA VAL A 127 11.30 26.14 -3.65
C VAL A 127 10.17 26.03 -2.62
N LYS A 128 10.35 25.19 -1.59
CA LYS A 128 9.42 25.09 -0.47
C LYS A 128 9.70 26.25 0.47
N VAL A 129 8.68 27.05 0.76
CA VAL A 129 8.78 28.28 1.55
C VAL A 129 7.74 28.25 2.65
N ASN A 130 8.16 28.57 3.88
CA ASN A 130 7.26 28.91 4.97
C ASN A 130 7.13 30.45 5.01
N ILE A 131 5.93 31.00 4.89
CA ILE A 131 5.72 32.45 4.80
C ILE A 131 4.35 32.85 5.35
N ARG A 132 4.20 34.10 5.82
CA ARG A 132 2.88 34.64 6.18
C ARG A 132 1.94 34.59 4.96
N ALA A 133 0.69 34.17 5.18
CA ALA A 133 -0.29 34.02 4.10
C ALA A 133 -0.50 35.34 3.32
N SER A 134 -0.49 36.47 4.03
CA SER A 134 -0.59 37.83 3.46
C SER A 134 0.54 38.21 2.48
N LYS A 135 1.64 37.46 2.44
CA LYS A 135 2.78 37.70 1.54
C LYS A 135 2.79 36.78 0.32
N ILE A 136 1.88 35.80 0.23
CA ILE A 136 1.83 34.83 -0.88
C ILE A 136 1.61 35.51 -2.23
N ALA A 137 0.80 36.58 -2.29
CA ALA A 137 0.62 37.34 -3.53
C ALA A 137 1.94 37.96 -4.03
N ARG A 138 2.69 38.58 -3.11
CA ARG A 138 4.02 39.16 -3.42
C ARG A 138 5.04 38.10 -3.79
N LEU A 139 4.97 36.94 -3.14
CA LEU A 139 5.80 35.77 -3.46
C LEU A 139 5.50 35.25 -4.87
N ALA A 140 4.23 35.23 -5.27
CA ALA A 140 3.80 34.83 -6.60
C ALA A 140 4.33 35.80 -7.67
N ASP A 141 4.51 37.08 -7.34
CA ASP A 141 4.97 38.12 -8.26
C ASP A 141 6.48 38.12 -8.53
N LEU A 142 7.28 37.42 -7.73
CA LEU A 142 8.73 37.35 -7.93
C LEU A 142 9.12 36.86 -9.33
N ALA A 143 10.26 37.33 -9.81
CA ALA A 143 10.81 36.94 -11.09
C ALA A 143 11.07 35.42 -11.13
N ASN A 144 10.83 34.80 -12.29
CA ASN A 144 10.94 33.35 -12.49
C ASN A 144 9.96 32.48 -11.68
N VAL A 145 9.02 33.04 -10.91
CA VAL A 145 7.95 32.25 -10.28
C VAL A 145 6.87 31.97 -11.31
N ARG A 146 6.56 30.69 -11.53
CA ARG A 146 5.45 30.25 -12.38
C ARG A 146 4.14 30.19 -11.60
N ALA A 147 4.17 29.62 -10.39
CA ALA A 147 3.01 29.51 -9.53
C ALA A 147 3.42 29.28 -8.07
N VAL A 148 2.51 29.51 -7.13
CA VAL A 148 2.60 29.15 -5.72
C VAL A 148 1.52 28.10 -5.44
N ARG A 149 1.95 26.91 -5.02
CA ARG A 149 1.09 25.75 -4.77
C ARG A 149 1.01 25.45 -3.29
N GLU A 150 -0.12 24.93 -2.84
CA GLU A 150 -0.24 24.40 -1.49
C GLU A 150 0.67 23.16 -1.34
N VAL A 151 1.32 23.04 -0.19
CA VAL A 151 1.93 21.79 0.24
C VAL A 151 0.95 21.12 1.18
N GLN A 152 0.28 20.07 0.69
CA GLN A 152 -0.66 19.30 1.49
C GLN A 152 0.05 18.61 2.66
N LYS A 153 -0.66 18.51 3.78
CA LYS A 153 -0.22 17.74 4.95
C LYS A 153 -0.91 16.38 4.89
N PHE A 154 -0.13 15.33 5.01
CA PHE A 154 -0.62 13.95 5.08
C PHE A 154 -0.33 13.39 6.47
N ARG A 155 -1.14 12.43 6.90
CA ARG A 155 -0.93 11.62 8.09
C ARG A 155 -1.04 10.15 7.70
N PRO A 156 -0.31 9.24 8.36
CA PRO A 156 -0.56 7.81 8.23
C PRO A 156 -2.03 7.49 8.53
N SER A 157 -2.59 6.51 7.83
CA SER A 157 -3.95 6.00 8.04
C SER A 157 -4.02 4.55 7.60
N ASN A 158 -4.67 3.71 8.42
CA ASN A 158 -4.88 2.28 8.14
C ASN A 158 -6.31 1.98 7.67
N ALA A 159 -7.06 2.98 7.19
CA ALA A 159 -8.47 2.82 6.83
C ALA A 159 -8.81 3.15 5.37
N GLN A 160 -7.86 3.67 4.58
CA GLN A 160 -8.18 4.29 3.29
C GLN A 160 -7.84 3.42 2.07
N SER A 161 -7.01 2.38 2.23
CA SER A 161 -6.51 1.58 1.11
C SER A 161 -7.63 0.80 0.43
N VAL A 162 -8.46 0.10 1.20
CA VAL A 162 -9.52 -0.78 0.68
C VAL A 162 -10.60 0.00 -0.10
N PRO A 163 -11.11 1.15 0.40
CA PRO A 163 -11.98 2.02 -0.41
C PRO A 163 -11.31 2.54 -1.68
N PHE A 164 -10.03 2.91 -1.60
CA PHE A 164 -9.30 3.45 -2.75
C PHE A 164 -9.16 2.43 -3.89
N LEU A 165 -9.08 1.14 -3.56
CA LEU A 165 -9.04 0.04 -4.53
C LEU A 165 -10.42 -0.26 -5.15
N GLY A 166 -11.51 0.30 -4.60
CA GLY A 166 -12.88 0.00 -5.03
C GLY A 166 -13.41 -1.33 -4.50
N THR A 167 -12.77 -1.91 -3.48
CA THR A 167 -13.16 -3.21 -2.90
C THR A 167 -14.58 -3.22 -2.32
N PRO A 168 -15.12 -2.15 -1.69
CA PRO A 168 -16.51 -2.17 -1.22
C PRO A 168 -17.54 -2.51 -2.31
N GLY A 169 -17.31 -2.08 -3.55
CA GLY A 169 -18.17 -2.47 -4.68
C GLY A 169 -18.08 -3.96 -5.03
N VAL A 170 -16.94 -4.62 -4.78
CA VAL A 170 -16.81 -6.09 -4.94
C VAL A 170 -17.62 -6.83 -3.87
N TRP A 171 -17.63 -6.31 -2.64
CA TRP A 171 -18.44 -6.88 -1.56
C TRP A 171 -19.94 -6.76 -1.84
N GLU A 172 -20.40 -5.57 -2.24
CA GLU A 172 -21.81 -5.31 -2.55
C GLU A 172 -22.27 -6.02 -3.84
N ASP A 173 -21.60 -5.77 -4.97
CA ASP A 173 -22.09 -6.20 -6.29
C ASP A 173 -21.94 -7.72 -6.51
N LEU A 174 -20.89 -8.32 -5.93
CA LEU A 174 -20.54 -9.72 -6.17
C LEU A 174 -20.70 -10.61 -4.92
N GLY A 175 -20.87 -10.03 -3.73
CA GLY A 175 -20.92 -10.80 -2.47
C GLY A 175 -19.59 -11.48 -2.12
N LEU A 176 -18.46 -11.01 -2.67
CA LEU A 176 -17.15 -11.65 -2.54
C LEU A 176 -16.32 -10.98 -1.45
N THR A 177 -16.41 -11.50 -0.23
CA THR A 177 -15.78 -10.99 0.99
C THR A 177 -14.62 -11.85 1.50
N GLY A 178 -14.32 -12.96 0.82
CA GLY A 178 -13.35 -13.96 1.25
C GLY A 178 -13.94 -15.11 2.08
N ARG A 179 -15.26 -15.16 2.28
CA ARG A 179 -15.91 -16.25 3.02
C ARG A 179 -15.53 -17.63 2.46
N ASN A 180 -15.19 -18.56 3.36
CA ASN A 180 -14.70 -19.91 3.07
C ASN A 180 -13.35 -19.98 2.34
N VAL A 181 -12.55 -18.91 2.40
CA VAL A 181 -11.15 -18.90 1.93
C VAL A 181 -10.23 -18.89 3.13
N LYS A 182 -9.25 -19.80 3.14
CA LYS A 182 -8.19 -19.85 4.14
C LYS A 182 -6.92 -19.17 3.61
N VAL A 183 -6.40 -18.20 4.35
CA VAL A 183 -5.20 -17.45 3.98
C VAL A 183 -4.11 -17.64 5.03
N GLY A 184 -3.01 -18.28 4.63
CA GLY A 184 -1.80 -18.40 5.44
C GLY A 184 -0.93 -17.17 5.32
N ILE A 185 -0.66 -16.51 6.44
CA ILE A 185 0.27 -15.39 6.55
C ILE A 185 1.60 -15.94 7.08
N ILE A 186 2.56 -16.15 6.17
CA ILE A 186 3.93 -16.55 6.52
C ILE A 186 4.73 -15.28 6.78
N ASP A 187 4.95 -14.96 8.05
CA ASP A 187 5.49 -13.67 8.49
C ASP A 187 5.98 -13.72 9.97
N THR A 188 5.98 -12.61 10.70
CA THR A 188 6.36 -12.53 12.13
C THR A 188 5.30 -13.02 13.12
N GLY A 189 4.19 -13.58 12.63
CA GLY A 189 3.02 -13.98 13.42
C GLY A 189 1.80 -13.10 13.19
N ILE A 190 0.74 -13.28 13.99
CA ILE A 190 -0.40 -12.34 14.06
C ILE A 190 -0.73 -12.09 15.54
N ASP A 191 -0.85 -10.82 15.94
CA ASP A 191 -1.43 -10.41 17.22
C ASP A 191 -2.93 -10.72 17.22
N TYR A 192 -3.27 -11.98 17.50
CA TYR A 192 -4.65 -12.42 17.55
C TYR A 192 -5.42 -11.86 18.75
N GLU A 193 -4.73 -11.30 19.76
CA GLU A 193 -5.33 -10.58 20.88
C GLU A 193 -5.87 -9.20 20.46
N HIS A 194 -5.43 -8.67 19.31
CA HIS A 194 -5.92 -7.41 18.78
C HIS A 194 -7.39 -7.49 18.30
N ALA A 195 -8.17 -6.42 18.56
CA ALA A 195 -9.59 -6.33 18.15
C ALA A 195 -9.81 -6.56 16.64
N ASN A 196 -8.86 -6.13 15.80
CA ASN A 196 -8.90 -6.34 14.34
C ASN A 196 -8.94 -7.83 13.95
N PHE A 197 -8.51 -8.71 14.85
CA PHE A 197 -8.43 -10.15 14.68
C PHE A 197 -9.36 -10.90 15.65
N GLY A 198 -10.33 -10.19 16.24
CA GLY A 198 -11.35 -10.79 17.10
C GLY A 198 -10.90 -11.07 18.53
N GLY A 199 -9.71 -10.63 18.93
CA GLY A 199 -9.28 -10.66 20.32
C GLY A 199 -9.86 -9.49 21.16
N PRO A 200 -9.55 -9.43 22.47
CA PRO A 200 -10.05 -8.41 23.40
C PRO A 200 -9.65 -6.98 23.02
N GLY A 201 -8.56 -6.80 22.27
CA GLY A 201 -8.07 -5.49 21.83
C GLY A 201 -7.46 -4.63 22.95
N THR A 202 -6.97 -5.26 24.02
CA THR A 202 -6.35 -4.57 25.16
C THR A 202 -4.86 -4.85 25.22
N VAL A 203 -4.10 -3.86 25.68
CA VAL A 203 -2.66 -4.01 25.93
C VAL A 203 -2.41 -5.10 26.99
N GLU A 204 -3.28 -5.19 27.99
CA GLU A 204 -3.18 -6.21 29.05
C GLU A 204 -3.33 -7.64 28.51
N ALA A 205 -4.16 -7.87 27.50
CA ALA A 205 -4.29 -9.20 26.90
C ALA A 205 -2.99 -9.59 26.19
N PHE A 206 -2.43 -8.67 25.41
CA PHE A 206 -1.16 -8.88 24.71
C PHE A 206 0.02 -9.07 25.67
N GLU A 207 0.18 -8.20 26.69
CA GLU A 207 1.31 -8.25 27.63
C GLU A 207 1.28 -9.45 28.59
N ASN A 208 0.12 -10.06 28.81
CA ASN A 208 -0.02 -11.22 29.70
C ASN A 208 0.09 -12.56 28.96
N ASN A 209 0.25 -12.56 27.64
CA ASN A 209 0.48 -13.77 26.87
C ASN A 209 1.91 -14.29 27.12
N ASP A 210 2.03 -15.59 27.34
CA ASP A 210 3.27 -16.35 27.35
C ASP A 210 3.47 -16.91 25.94
N SER A 211 4.44 -16.35 25.21
CA SER A 211 4.75 -16.69 23.82
C SER A 211 5.14 -18.15 23.57
N THR A 212 5.21 -18.99 24.61
CA THR A 212 5.52 -20.41 24.47
C THR A 212 4.31 -21.34 24.65
N VAL A 213 3.16 -20.80 25.08
CA VAL A 213 1.94 -21.57 25.34
C VAL A 213 0.68 -20.80 24.99
N ILE A 214 -0.29 -21.49 24.38
CA ILE A 214 -1.61 -20.89 24.15
C ILE A 214 -2.38 -20.81 25.47
N GLU A 215 -2.78 -19.59 25.88
CA GLU A 215 -3.68 -19.43 27.02
C GLU A 215 -5.08 -19.99 26.72
N PRO A 216 -5.76 -20.57 27.73
CA PRO A 216 -7.11 -21.08 27.55
C PRO A 216 -8.09 -20.00 27.04
N GLY A 217 -8.51 -20.14 25.78
CA GLY A 217 -9.51 -19.28 25.16
C GLY A 217 -8.98 -18.01 24.49
N SER A 218 -7.67 -17.82 24.40
CA SER A 218 -7.05 -16.73 23.62
C SER A 218 -6.97 -17.08 22.14
N PHE A 219 -6.41 -18.26 21.83
CA PHE A 219 -6.19 -18.75 20.47
C PHE A 219 -6.74 -20.16 20.28
N PRO A 220 -7.31 -20.49 19.10
CA PRO A 220 -7.62 -19.59 17.98
C PRO A 220 -8.77 -18.62 18.27
N THR A 221 -8.84 -17.53 17.51
CA THR A 221 -9.98 -16.61 17.51
C THR A 221 -10.97 -16.95 16.39
N ALA A 222 -12.07 -16.19 16.29
CA ALA A 222 -13.00 -16.30 15.16
C ALA A 222 -12.41 -15.81 13.82
N LYS A 223 -11.29 -15.05 13.83
CA LYS A 223 -10.63 -14.54 12.62
C LYS A 223 -9.32 -15.25 12.33
N VAL A 224 -8.49 -15.46 13.34
CA VAL A 224 -7.24 -16.20 13.23
C VAL A 224 -7.51 -17.59 13.76
N VAL A 225 -7.88 -18.49 12.85
CA VAL A 225 -8.52 -19.77 13.19
C VAL A 225 -7.51 -20.90 13.41
N GLY A 226 -6.23 -20.63 13.18
CA GLY A 226 -5.13 -21.57 13.36
C GLY A 226 -3.79 -20.93 13.03
N GLY A 227 -2.71 -21.69 13.21
CA GLY A 227 -1.36 -21.16 13.05
C GLY A 227 -0.35 -21.94 13.88
N TYR A 228 0.92 -21.58 13.73
CA TYR A 228 2.04 -22.22 14.41
C TYR A 228 3.26 -21.30 14.41
N ASP A 229 4.06 -21.33 15.49
CA ASP A 229 5.38 -20.72 15.54
C ASP A 229 6.45 -21.76 15.20
N PHE A 230 7.16 -21.50 14.11
CA PHE A 230 8.19 -22.40 13.61
C PHE A 230 9.56 -22.14 14.24
N VAL A 231 9.73 -21.04 14.98
CA VAL A 231 11.05 -20.51 15.30
C VAL A 231 11.23 -20.01 16.73
N GLY A 232 10.19 -19.50 17.38
CA GLY A 232 10.28 -18.88 18.70
C GLY A 232 10.94 -17.50 18.70
N ASP A 233 10.85 -16.81 19.84
CA ASP A 233 11.15 -15.37 19.95
C ASP A 233 12.59 -14.95 19.62
N ASP A 234 13.57 -15.76 20.02
CA ASP A 234 15.00 -15.43 19.95
C ASP A 234 15.66 -15.82 18.61
N TYR A 235 14.89 -16.34 17.65
CA TYR A 235 15.46 -16.91 16.43
C TYR A 235 15.99 -15.85 15.45
N ASP A 236 17.22 -16.06 14.98
CA ASP A 236 17.84 -15.27 13.91
C ASP A 236 18.79 -16.14 13.06
N ALA A 237 18.39 -16.42 11.82
CA ALA A 237 19.15 -17.20 10.85
C ALA A 237 20.52 -16.60 10.46
N SER A 238 20.76 -15.32 10.78
CA SER A 238 22.01 -14.60 10.49
C SER A 238 22.92 -14.45 11.71
N SER A 239 22.52 -14.96 12.87
CA SER A 239 23.27 -14.81 14.12
C SER A 239 24.53 -15.67 14.15
N ASP A 240 25.55 -15.22 14.87
CA ASP A 240 26.73 -16.03 15.22
C ASP A 240 26.50 -16.84 16.52
N ASP A 241 25.39 -16.61 17.23
CA ASP A 241 25.01 -17.36 18.44
C ASP A 241 24.29 -18.67 18.06
N PRO A 242 24.84 -19.85 18.40
CA PRO A 242 24.19 -21.13 18.12
C PRO A 242 22.79 -21.29 18.71
N ALA A 243 22.48 -20.60 19.82
CA ALA A 243 21.15 -20.65 20.42
C ALA A 243 20.11 -19.96 19.52
N ALA A 244 20.43 -18.77 19.00
CA ALA A 244 19.57 -18.00 18.09
C ALA A 244 19.47 -18.63 16.69
N LEU A 245 20.48 -19.39 16.26
CA LEU A 245 20.45 -20.13 14.99
C LEU A 245 19.53 -21.35 15.00
N THR A 246 19.12 -21.83 16.18
CA THR A 246 18.33 -23.06 16.31
C THR A 246 16.87 -22.70 16.58
N PRO A 247 15.95 -22.93 15.64
CA PRO A 247 14.51 -22.72 15.85
C PRO A 247 14.03 -23.43 17.12
N GLN A 248 13.17 -22.77 17.90
CA GLN A 248 12.44 -23.31 19.04
C GLN A 248 10.93 -23.25 18.75
N PRO A 249 10.39 -24.16 17.93
CA PRO A 249 9.01 -24.11 17.52
C PRO A 249 8.06 -24.37 18.68
N ASP A 250 6.92 -23.69 18.67
CA ASP A 250 5.88 -23.80 19.70
C ASP A 250 4.49 -23.50 19.09
N PRO A 251 3.39 -23.76 19.82
CA PRO A 251 2.06 -23.65 19.23
C PRO A 251 1.52 -22.22 19.15
N ASP A 252 2.18 -21.21 19.71
CA ASP A 252 1.67 -19.84 19.83
C ASP A 252 2.27 -18.89 18.77
N PRO A 253 1.54 -18.56 17.69
CA PRO A 253 2.03 -17.71 16.61
C PRO A 253 1.83 -16.20 16.88
N LEU A 254 1.77 -15.78 18.16
CA LEU A 254 1.59 -14.37 18.51
C LEU A 254 2.71 -13.50 17.92
N ASP A 255 2.33 -12.35 17.36
CA ASP A 255 3.27 -11.42 16.75
C ASP A 255 3.87 -10.45 17.78
N CYS A 256 5.18 -10.51 17.98
CA CYS A 256 5.91 -9.54 18.80
C CYS A 256 6.64 -8.46 17.98
N ASN A 257 6.56 -8.50 16.64
CA ASN A 257 7.19 -7.50 15.76
C ASN A 257 6.18 -6.48 15.21
N GLY A 258 5.02 -6.96 14.78
CA GLY A 258 3.93 -6.19 14.20
C GLY A 258 3.85 -6.24 12.67
N HIS A 259 4.87 -6.76 11.97
CA HIS A 259 4.86 -6.84 10.50
C HIS A 259 3.77 -7.81 10.00
N GLY A 260 3.72 -9.02 10.55
CA GLY A 260 2.73 -10.03 10.20
C GLY A 260 1.30 -9.61 10.55
N SER A 261 1.10 -8.95 11.69
CA SER A 261 -0.18 -8.34 12.07
C SER A 261 -0.63 -7.26 11.06
N HIS A 262 0.28 -6.43 10.58
CA HIS A 262 -0.05 -5.44 9.55
C HIS A 262 -0.45 -6.11 8.22
N VAL A 263 0.26 -7.17 7.83
CA VAL A 263 0.01 -7.95 6.62
C VAL A 263 -1.33 -8.69 6.70
N GLY A 264 -1.57 -9.45 7.77
CA GLY A 264 -2.83 -10.14 8.03
C GLY A 264 -4.02 -9.18 8.09
N GLY A 265 -3.82 -8.00 8.69
CA GLY A 265 -4.84 -6.96 8.77
C GLY A 265 -5.22 -6.42 7.39
N THR A 266 -4.22 -6.24 6.52
CA THR A 266 -4.43 -5.83 5.12
C THR A 266 -5.18 -6.91 4.34
N ALA A 267 -4.82 -8.18 4.54
CA ALA A 267 -5.43 -9.30 3.84
C ALA A 267 -6.90 -9.51 4.24
N GLY A 268 -7.19 -9.60 5.53
CA GLY A 268 -8.51 -10.01 6.01
C GLY A 268 -8.89 -9.55 7.42
N GLY A 269 -8.29 -8.48 7.95
CA GLY A 269 -8.71 -7.91 9.22
C GLY A 269 -10.20 -7.53 9.24
N LEU A 270 -10.83 -7.62 10.41
CA LEU A 270 -12.25 -7.29 10.59
C LEU A 270 -12.51 -5.77 10.51
N GLY A 271 -11.51 -4.97 10.86
CA GLY A 271 -11.63 -3.54 11.09
C GLY A 271 -11.84 -3.22 12.57
N VAL A 272 -11.41 -2.01 12.95
CA VAL A 272 -11.50 -1.47 14.31
C VAL A 272 -12.11 -0.08 14.26
N LEU A 273 -13.24 0.09 14.94
CA LEU A 273 -13.99 1.32 15.00
C LEU A 273 -13.24 2.43 15.76
N ALA A 274 -13.74 3.67 15.64
CA ALA A 274 -13.19 4.84 16.31
C ALA A 274 -13.09 4.71 17.84
N ASP A 275 -13.95 3.89 18.47
CA ASP A 275 -13.92 3.62 19.92
C ASP A 275 -12.92 2.51 20.31
N GLY A 276 -12.38 1.77 19.34
CA GLY A 276 -11.43 0.68 19.55
C GLY A 276 -12.04 -0.71 19.51
N SER A 277 -13.36 -0.84 19.34
CA SER A 277 -14.03 -2.13 19.21
C SER A 277 -13.86 -2.75 17.82
N THR A 278 -13.96 -4.07 17.74
CA THR A 278 -14.02 -4.82 16.49
C THR A 278 -15.27 -4.45 15.70
N TYR A 279 -15.13 -4.26 14.40
CA TYR A 279 -16.29 -4.07 13.52
C TYR A 279 -17.02 -5.40 13.28
N ASP A 280 -18.33 -5.39 13.48
CA ASP A 280 -19.23 -6.56 13.33
C ASP A 280 -20.38 -6.32 12.34
N GLY A 281 -20.35 -5.19 11.62
CA GLY A 281 -21.32 -4.84 10.61
C GLY A 281 -21.11 -5.56 9.26
N PRO A 282 -21.98 -5.29 8.27
CA PRO A 282 -21.85 -5.89 6.95
C PRO A 282 -20.63 -5.35 6.19
N TYR A 283 -20.03 -6.21 5.37
CA TYR A 283 -19.02 -5.80 4.40
C TYR A 283 -19.70 -5.52 3.07
N ASP A 284 -19.91 -4.23 2.78
CA ASP A 284 -20.62 -3.69 1.62
C ASP A 284 -20.19 -2.22 1.36
N GLU A 285 -20.91 -1.49 0.50
CA GLU A 285 -20.63 -0.08 0.24
C GLU A 285 -20.83 0.83 1.47
N SER A 286 -21.68 0.43 2.41
CA SER A 286 -21.96 1.19 3.64
C SER A 286 -20.92 0.98 4.74
N THR A 287 -20.06 -0.04 4.62
CA THR A 287 -19.03 -0.34 5.63
C THR A 287 -18.22 0.90 6.01
N HIS A 288 -17.82 1.73 5.03
CA HIS A 288 -16.98 2.90 5.24
C HIS A 288 -17.76 4.20 5.55
N ASP A 289 -19.08 4.10 5.80
CA ASP A 289 -19.83 5.15 6.49
C ASP A 289 -19.44 5.22 7.98
N ASN A 290 -18.81 4.16 8.50
CA ASN A 290 -18.25 4.10 9.85
C ASN A 290 -16.88 4.81 9.93
N GLU A 291 -16.61 5.43 11.08
CA GLU A 291 -15.27 5.95 11.39
C GLU A 291 -14.37 4.83 11.92
N PHE A 292 -13.28 4.53 11.20
CA PHE A 292 -12.33 3.48 11.56
C PHE A 292 -11.00 4.04 12.08
N ARG A 293 -10.43 3.37 13.09
CA ARG A 293 -8.99 3.45 13.42
C ARG A 293 -8.18 2.57 12.46
N VAL A 294 -8.68 1.36 12.22
CA VAL A 294 -8.14 0.38 11.26
C VAL A 294 -9.31 -0.04 10.38
N GLY A 295 -9.20 0.13 9.07
CA GLY A 295 -10.26 -0.33 8.17
C GLY A 295 -10.24 -1.86 8.05
N PRO A 296 -11.35 -2.47 7.61
CA PRO A 296 -11.35 -3.89 7.27
C PRO A 296 -10.32 -4.21 6.17
N GLY A 297 -9.82 -5.44 6.18
CA GLY A 297 -8.95 -5.97 5.13
C GLY A 297 -9.68 -6.16 3.81
N VAL A 298 -8.96 -6.56 2.77
CA VAL A 298 -9.53 -6.77 1.42
C VAL A 298 -10.56 -7.91 1.42
N ALA A 299 -10.28 -8.99 2.14
CA ALA A 299 -11.11 -10.17 2.27
C ALA A 299 -11.50 -10.39 3.75
N PRO A 300 -12.34 -9.51 4.33
CA PRO A 300 -12.55 -9.45 5.76
C PRO A 300 -13.28 -10.68 6.33
N GLU A 301 -13.93 -11.50 5.50
CA GLU A 301 -14.54 -12.77 5.91
C GLU A 301 -13.68 -14.01 5.59
N ALA A 302 -12.45 -13.83 5.13
CA ALA A 302 -11.49 -14.94 5.02
C ALA A 302 -10.98 -15.39 6.39
N ASP A 303 -10.69 -16.67 6.53
CA ASP A 303 -10.07 -17.25 7.72
C ASP A 303 -8.55 -17.06 7.61
N LEU A 304 -7.94 -16.45 8.63
CA LEU A 304 -6.50 -16.22 8.65
C LEU A 304 -5.79 -17.33 9.43
N TYR A 305 -4.61 -17.71 8.94
CA TYR A 305 -3.71 -18.62 9.62
C TYR A 305 -2.37 -17.92 9.84
N ALA A 306 -1.93 -17.84 11.09
CA ALA A 306 -0.69 -17.18 11.48
C ALA A 306 0.48 -18.18 11.42
N LEU A 307 1.38 -18.04 10.45
CA LEU A 307 2.54 -18.93 10.28
C LEU A 307 3.80 -18.13 10.58
N ARG A 308 4.22 -18.17 11.84
CA ARG A 308 5.32 -17.35 12.34
C ARG A 308 6.66 -18.00 12.01
N VAL A 309 7.44 -17.33 11.16
CA VAL A 309 8.76 -17.80 10.71
C VAL A 309 9.90 -16.90 11.15
N PHE A 310 9.62 -15.79 11.82
CA PHE A 310 10.64 -14.92 12.42
C PHE A 310 10.52 -14.89 13.93
N GLY A 311 11.66 -14.71 14.61
CA GLY A 311 11.68 -14.22 15.98
C GLY A 311 11.16 -12.78 16.07
N CYS A 312 11.22 -12.18 17.26
CA CYS A 312 10.77 -10.79 17.44
C CYS A 312 11.63 -9.78 16.66
N GLU A 313 12.88 -10.14 16.44
CA GLU A 313 13.82 -9.49 15.52
C GLU A 313 14.57 -10.57 14.73
N GLY A 314 15.43 -10.16 13.80
CA GLY A 314 16.33 -11.09 13.09
C GLY A 314 15.83 -11.50 11.70
N SER A 315 16.42 -12.58 11.19
CA SER A 315 16.19 -13.12 9.86
C SER A 315 15.71 -14.57 9.91
N THR A 316 15.15 -15.08 8.81
CA THR A 316 14.65 -16.45 8.73
C THR A 316 15.10 -17.19 7.48
N ASP A 317 15.29 -18.50 7.63
CA ASP A 317 15.34 -19.46 6.53
C ASP A 317 14.25 -20.56 6.61
N VAL A 318 13.31 -20.47 7.56
CA VAL A 318 12.30 -21.49 7.90
C VAL A 318 10.98 -21.35 7.11
N THR A 319 11.08 -20.77 5.90
CA THR A 319 9.89 -20.51 5.07
C THR A 319 9.36 -21.75 4.38
N VAL A 320 10.21 -22.74 4.13
CA VAL A 320 9.83 -23.98 3.41
C VAL A 320 8.94 -24.84 4.30
N GLU A 321 9.25 -24.93 5.59
CA GLU A 321 8.50 -25.63 6.62
C GLU A 321 7.09 -25.02 6.78
N ALA A 322 6.99 -23.69 6.79
CA ALA A 322 5.70 -23.00 6.84
C ALA A 322 4.86 -23.23 5.56
N ILE A 323 5.49 -23.29 4.38
CA ILE A 323 4.80 -23.64 3.13
C ILE A 323 4.30 -25.09 3.18
N ASP A 324 5.12 -26.03 3.66
CA ASP A 324 4.74 -27.44 3.80
C ASP A 324 3.54 -27.60 4.74
N TRP A 325 3.58 -26.94 5.90
CA TRP A 325 2.45 -26.88 6.84
C TRP A 325 1.19 -26.29 6.21
N ALA A 326 1.32 -25.19 5.45
CA ALA A 326 0.19 -24.56 4.77
C ALA A 326 -0.48 -25.50 3.76
N VAL A 327 0.32 -26.27 3.01
CA VAL A 327 -0.19 -27.26 2.05
C VAL A 327 -0.83 -28.44 2.79
N GLU A 328 -0.22 -28.93 3.86
CA GLU A 328 -0.77 -30.02 4.69
C GLU A 328 -2.13 -29.65 5.30
N ASN A 329 -2.34 -28.38 5.64
CA ASN A 329 -3.58 -27.88 6.26
C ASN A 329 -4.62 -27.34 5.25
N ASP A 330 -4.42 -27.65 3.96
CA ASP A 330 -5.31 -27.26 2.86
C ASP A 330 -5.61 -25.74 2.87
N LEU A 331 -4.59 -24.89 3.03
CA LEU A 331 -4.75 -23.44 2.88
C LEU A 331 -4.92 -23.08 1.39
N ASP A 332 -5.85 -22.17 1.08
CA ASP A 332 -6.16 -21.78 -0.30
C ASP A 332 -5.16 -20.76 -0.86
N VAL A 333 -4.62 -19.92 0.02
CA VAL A 333 -3.68 -18.84 -0.32
C VAL A 333 -2.52 -18.84 0.66
N ILE A 334 -1.30 -18.76 0.13
CA ILE A 334 -0.09 -18.48 0.89
C ILE A 334 0.35 -17.06 0.57
N ASN A 335 0.46 -16.22 1.60
CA ASN A 335 0.99 -14.87 1.50
C ASN A 335 2.31 -14.77 2.26
N MET A 336 3.38 -14.43 1.55
CA MET A 336 4.73 -14.26 2.07
C MET A 336 5.18 -12.82 1.82
N SER A 337 5.19 -11.98 2.86
CA SER A 337 5.61 -10.57 2.79
C SER A 337 6.89 -10.35 3.59
N LEU A 338 7.93 -11.11 3.27
CA LEU A 338 9.19 -11.21 4.02
C LEU A 338 10.20 -10.11 3.64
#